data_AF-A0A259BK94-F1
#
_entry.id   AF-A0A259BK94-F1
#
_cell.length_a   1.000
_cell.length_b   1.000
_cell.length_c   1.000
_cell.angle_alpha   90.00
_cell.angle_beta   90.00
_cell.angle_gamma   90.00
#
_symmetry.space_group_name_H-M   'P 1'
#
loop_
_entity.id
_entity.type
_entity.pdbx_description
1 polymer ?
#
loop_
_entity_poly.entity_id
_entity_poly.type
_entity_poly.pdbx_seq_one_letter_code
_entity_poly.pdbx_strand_id
1 'polypeptide(L)' 'MVRPLSTDLRERVVAAVLSGETSRAVAARFGVAVSSVVKWSQRHRATGSVAPGQMGGHRKR' A
#
# COMPACT_ATOMS: atom_id res chain seq x y z
N MET A 1 -18.33 -4.45 11.96
CA MET A 1 -17.32 -5.34 11.35
C MET A 1 -16.75 -4.63 10.13
N VAL A 2 -15.57 -4.00 10.24
CA VAL A 2 -14.94 -3.31 9.11
C VAL A 2 -14.12 -4.35 8.36
N ARG A 3 -14.64 -4.83 7.23
CA ARG A 3 -13.89 -5.72 6.33
C ARG A 3 -12.71 -4.90 5.80
N PRO A 4 -11.44 -5.28 6.01
CA PRO A 4 -10.33 -4.48 5.49
C PRO A 4 -10.37 -4.57 3.96
N LEU A 5 -10.89 -3.54 3.30
CA LEU A 5 -10.89 -3.39 1.85
C LEU A 5 -9.47 -3.09 1.30
N SER A 6 -8.42 -3.39 2.06
CA SER A 6 -7.21 -2.56 2.07
C SER A 6 -5.87 -3.32 2.11
N THR A 7 -5.86 -4.65 2.08
CA THR A 7 -4.60 -5.43 1.94
C THR A 7 -4.42 -5.89 0.50
N ASP A 8 -5.44 -6.53 -0.10
CA ASP A 8 -5.43 -6.97 -1.50
C ASP A 8 -5.10 -5.82 -2.47
N LEU A 9 -5.71 -4.64 -2.28
CA LEU A 9 -5.41 -3.47 -3.09
C LEU A 9 -3.94 -3.05 -3.00
N ARG A 10 -3.33 -3.14 -1.82
CA ARG A 10 -1.93 -2.77 -1.61
C ARG A 10 -0.99 -3.78 -2.22
N GLU A 11 -1.32 -5.07 -2.10
CA GLU A 11 -0.59 -6.17 -2.73
C GLU A 11 -0.58 -6.00 -4.25
N ARG A 12 -1.74 -5.75 -4.86
CA ARG A 12 -1.87 -5.54 -6.30
C ARG A 12 -1.17 -4.28 -6.78
N VAL A 13 -1.24 -3.19 -6.04
CA VAL A 13 -0.54 -1.93 -6.36
C VAL A 13 0.98 -2.13 -6.29
N VAL A 14 1.48 -2.80 -5.26
CA VAL A 14 2.91 -3.06 -5.13
C VAL A 14 3.39 -4.06 -6.18
N ALA A 15 2.61 -5.10 -6.49
CA ALA A 15 2.92 -6.04 -7.57
C ALA A 15 3.06 -5.32 -8.92
N ALA A 16 2.18 -4.37 -9.23
CA ALA A 16 2.27 -3.56 -10.45
C ALA A 16 3.52 -2.66 -10.48
N VAL A 17 3.91 -2.08 -9.33
CA VAL A 17 5.17 -1.32 -9.23
C VAL A 17 6.38 -2.23 -9.40
N LEU A 18 6.34 -3.45 -8.86
CA LEU A 18 7.42 -4.43 -9.00
C LEU A 18 7.53 -5.00 -10.41
N SER A 19 6.43 -5.07 -11.17
CA SER A 19 6.44 -5.44 -12.59
C SER A 19 6.99 -4.33 -13.50
N GLY A 20 7.43 -3.20 -12.94
CA GLY A 20 8.08 -2.12 -13.68
C GLY A 20 7.15 -0.97 -14.07
N GLU A 21 5.87 -0.97 -13.66
CA GLU A 21 4.99 0.17 -13.91
C GLU A 21 5.39 1.39 -13.05
N THR A 22 5.26 2.59 -13.62
CA THR A 22 5.54 3.83 -12.87
C THR A 22 4.47 4.06 -11.80
N SER A 23 4.84 4.69 -10.68
CA SER A 23 3.89 4.98 -9.60
C SER A 23 2.68 5.82 -10.05
N ARG A 24 2.84 6.66 -11.10
CA ARG A 24 1.73 7.44 -11.68
C ARG A 24 0.76 6.57 -12.48
N ALA A 25 1.26 5.65 -13.29
CA ALA A 25 0.43 4.72 -14.05
C ALA A 25 -0.38 3.81 -13.11
N VAL A 26 0.29 3.26 -12.10
CA VAL A 26 -0.36 2.42 -11.09
C VAL A 26 -1.42 3.20 -10.31
N ALA A 27 -1.12 4.44 -9.91
CA ALA A 27 -2.07 5.30 -9.22
C ALA A 27 -3.36 5.53 -10.04
N ALA A 28 -3.22 5.84 -11.33
CA ALA A 28 -4.36 6.03 -12.22
C ALA A 28 -5.15 4.73 -12.43
N ARG A 29 -4.47 3.60 -12.62
CA ARG A 29 -5.09 2.28 -12.83
C ARG A 29 -5.92 1.81 -11.63
N PHE A 30 -5.44 2.07 -10.41
CA PHE A 30 -6.08 1.62 -9.18
C PHE A 30 -6.91 2.70 -8.49
N GLY A 31 -6.99 3.92 -9.04
CA GLY A 31 -7.75 5.04 -8.46
C GLY A 31 -7.21 5.48 -7.10
N VAL A 32 -5.90 5.35 -6.86
CA VAL A 32 -5.25 5.71 -5.59
C VAL A 32 -4.32 6.91 -5.76
N ALA A 33 -4.09 7.66 -4.70
CA ALA A 33 -3.11 8.74 -4.72
C ALA A 33 -1.69 8.20 -5.01
N VAL A 34 -0.92 8.90 -5.85
CA VAL A 34 0.48 8.55 -6.16
C VAL A 34 1.33 8.44 -4.89
N SER A 35 1.09 9.33 -3.92
CA SER A 35 1.79 9.31 -2.62
C SER A 35 1.54 8.02 -1.83
N SER A 36 0.36 7.40 -1.95
CA SER A 36 0.05 6.11 -1.34
C SER A 36 0.84 4.98 -1.99
N VAL A 37 0.91 4.97 -3.33
CA VAL A 37 1.71 4.00 -4.10
C VAL A 37 3.17 4.05 -3.69
N VAL A 38 3.74 5.26 -3.60
CA VAL A 38 5.13 5.47 -3.17
C VAL A 38 5.36 4.93 -1.76
N LYS A 39 4.48 5.25 -0.80
CA LYS A 39 4.57 4.78 0.59
C LYS A 39 4.50 3.25 0.68
N TRP A 40 3.62 2.60 -0.09
CA TRP A 40 3.51 1.14 -0.08
C TRP A 40 4.72 0.47 -0.72
N SER A 41 5.24 1.00 -1.83
CA SER A 41 6.48 0.52 -2.45
C SER A 41 7.69 0.66 -1.51
N GLN A 42 7.82 1.79 -0.81
CA GLN A 42 8.90 2.00 0.17
C GLN A 42 8.81 0.99 1.31
N ARG A 43 7.61 0.76 1.85
CA ARG A 43 7.40 -0.23 2.91
C ARG A 43 7.73 -1.65 2.45
N HIS A 44 7.29 -2.03 1.25
CA HIS A 44 7.60 -3.33 0.69
C HIS A 44 9.11 -3.53 0.51
N ARG A 45 9.85 -2.52 0.05
CA ARG A 45 11.33 -2.59 -0.03
C ARG A 45 11.99 -2.70 1.34
N ALA A 46 11.44 -2.05 2.36
CA ALA A 46 12.01 -2.04 3.71
C ALA A 46 11.73 -3.32 4.51
N THR A 47 10.57 -3.96 4.30
CA THR A 47 10.08 -5.04 5.18
C THR A 47 9.63 -6.30 4.43
N GLY A 48 9.57 -6.27 3.10
CA GLY A 48 8.98 -7.34 2.29
C GLY A 48 7.46 -7.47 2.41
N SER A 49 6.81 -6.63 3.21
CA SER A 49 5.36 -6.70 3.46
C SER A 49 4.67 -5.41 3.05
N VAL A 50 3.46 -5.54 2.49
CA VAL A 50 2.56 -4.42 2.21
C VAL A 50 1.49 -4.23 3.28
N ALA A 51 1.49 -5.12 4.28
CA ALA A 51 0.58 -5.04 5.39
C ALA A 51 0.76 -3.67 6.08
N PRO A 52 -0.33 -3.02 6.51
CA PRO A 52 -0.19 -1.96 7.48
C PRO A 52 0.59 -2.51 8.69
N GLY A 53 1.56 -1.76 9.20
CA GLY A 53 1.97 -1.94 10.59
C GLY A 53 0.74 -1.84 11.51
N GLN A 54 0.80 -2.43 12.69
CA GLN A 54 -0.33 -2.56 13.63
C GLN A 54 -1.26 -1.33 13.62
N MET A 55 -2.45 -1.48 13.04
CA MET A 55 -3.47 -0.42 13.00
C MET A 55 -4.25 -0.48 14.32
N GLY A 56 -3.99 0.48 15.21
CA GLY A 56 -4.60 0.57 16.53
C GLY A 56 -3.59 0.29 17.63
N GLY A 57 -3.19 1.35 18.34
CA GLY A 57 -2.23 1.23 19.44
C GLY A 57 -1.58 2.54 19.88
N HIS A 58 -2.31 3.65 19.93
CA HIS A 58 -1.88 4.78 20.75
C HIS A 58 -3.08 5.51 21.34
N ARG A 59 -3.70 4.89 22.34
CA ARG A 59 -4.45 5.64 23.34
C ARG A 59 -3.53 5.73 24.55
N LYS A 60 -2.76 6.82 24.65
CA LYS A 60 -2.15 7.22 25.91
C LYS A 60 -3.31 7.42 26.89
N ARG A 61 -3.35 6.62 27.96
CA ARG A 61 -3.98 7.05 29.20
C ARG A 61 -3.07 8.07 29.87
#